data_AF-A0A7S3AL20-F1
#
_entry.id   AF-A0A7S3AL20-F1
#
_cell.length_a   1.000
_cell.length_b   1.000
_cell.length_c   1.000
_cell.angle_alpha   90.00
_cell.angle_beta   90.00
_cell.angle_gamma   90.00
#
_symmetry.space_group_name_H-M   'P 1'
#
loop_
_entity.id
_entity.type
_entity.pdbx_description
1 polymer ?
#
loop_
_entity_poly.entity_id
_entity_poly.type
_entity_poly.pdbx_seq_one_letter_code
_entity_poly.pdbx_strand_id
1 'polypeptide(L)'
;VNVGRAGAKSSSYLDCTASSIPFAADIIVMDVLTVWDRLANVEELLRKLLRWPRRPAVVMLNTFHACPDSALGPIQGGECATAAGLDHAAAISLGRERALLSIAMTYGVPVLSMRQAYFQGKGRVRTALRLTQDGLHPALCPMGTSFAFCTSVHTIGLLLSSFLHQVLLESKQEAAADLVSRTSELPTPLHTEIRGGFMMMQCYYWSAMMLRQRSPFWPQTVGHTVGWNYPYIGQGCADPTDATGRCNYEKVKPGLVSTTPGSHVTFDMSQGRRIIRAAGDMPQTSVERAQATVVFLSSYKGMGMFLVSCHGGCSCAATTVDGHRGEEKPQRYVSVWARCPIETMLHDLEHEGTACQLRAEVLNISRSGAHKVKLRAVTLAWEWTNVSNATFHRTRPHRFPAFLQIPAR
;
A
#
# COMPACT_ATOMS: atom_id res chain seq x y z
N VAL A 1 9.86 -7.95 -5.91
CA VAL A 1 10.01 -7.14 -4.67
C VAL A 1 8.81 -7.41 -3.77
N ASN A 2 9.01 -7.77 -2.50
CA ASN A 2 7.89 -7.93 -1.56
C ASN A 2 7.57 -6.60 -0.91
N VAL A 3 6.33 -6.14 -1.10
CA VAL A 3 5.82 -4.87 -0.58
C VAL A 3 4.58 -5.05 0.30
N GLY A 4 4.24 -6.31 0.60
CA GLY A 4 3.10 -6.67 1.44
C GLY A 4 3.31 -6.20 2.87
N ARG A 5 2.25 -5.61 3.45
CA ARG A 5 2.19 -5.17 4.84
C ARG A 5 1.07 -5.95 5.55
N ALA A 6 1.42 -6.66 6.61
CA ALA A 6 0.46 -7.45 7.39
C ALA A 6 -0.71 -6.57 7.85
N GLY A 7 -1.94 -7.04 7.60
CA GLY A 7 -3.18 -6.35 7.94
C GLY A 7 -3.45 -5.05 7.17
N ALA A 8 -2.59 -4.65 6.22
CA ALA A 8 -2.82 -3.45 5.44
C ALA A 8 -3.85 -3.71 4.34
N LYS A 9 -4.88 -2.88 4.30
CA LYS A 9 -5.93 -2.92 3.29
C LYS A 9 -5.47 -2.25 1.98
N SER A 10 -6.14 -2.51 0.86
CA SER A 10 -5.85 -1.85 -0.44
C SER A 10 -5.83 -0.33 -0.34
N SER A 11 -6.74 0.25 0.44
CA SER A 11 -6.79 1.68 0.79
C SER A 11 -5.50 2.22 1.43
N SER A 12 -4.76 1.38 2.15
CA SER A 12 -3.45 1.78 2.70
C SER A 12 -2.39 1.97 1.62
N TYR A 13 -2.61 1.40 0.43
CA TYR A 13 -1.76 1.58 -0.74
C TYR A 13 -2.28 2.67 -1.67
N LEU A 14 -3.54 3.10 -1.61
CA LEU A 14 -4.06 4.17 -2.48
C LEU A 14 -3.33 5.49 -2.29
N ASP A 15 -3.19 5.90 -1.02
CA ASP A 15 -2.43 7.10 -0.65
C ASP A 15 -0.94 6.91 -1.00
N CYS A 16 -0.40 5.70 -0.92
CA CYS A 16 1.05 5.47 -0.95
C CYS A 16 1.53 4.52 -2.04
N THR A 17 0.84 4.47 -3.18
CA THR A 17 1.06 3.40 -4.17
C THR A 17 2.46 3.46 -4.75
N ALA A 18 2.88 4.63 -5.26
CA ALA A 18 4.16 4.78 -5.95
C ALA A 18 5.36 4.71 -4.99
N SER A 19 5.16 5.04 -3.72
CA SER A 19 6.17 4.78 -2.70
C SER A 19 6.21 3.30 -2.31
N SER A 20 5.06 2.65 -2.15
CA SER A 20 4.99 1.27 -1.62
C SER A 20 5.31 0.21 -2.66
N ILE A 21 5.03 0.48 -3.93
CA ILE A 21 5.22 -0.45 -5.03
C ILE A 21 6.26 0.16 -5.96
N PRO A 22 7.36 -0.55 -6.28
CA PRO A 22 8.37 -0.05 -7.19
C PRO A 22 7.77 0.35 -8.52
N PHE A 23 7.93 1.60 -8.90
CA PHE A 23 7.39 2.12 -10.17
C PHE A 23 7.99 1.43 -11.40
N ALA A 24 9.21 0.89 -11.26
CA ALA A 24 9.89 0.11 -12.29
C ALA A 24 9.42 -1.36 -12.36
N ALA A 25 8.43 -1.78 -11.57
CA ALA A 25 7.92 -3.15 -11.65
C ALA A 25 7.28 -3.41 -13.02
N ASP A 26 7.64 -4.53 -13.65
CA ASP A 26 7.03 -4.96 -14.91
C ASP A 26 5.83 -5.89 -14.67
N ILE A 27 5.81 -6.59 -13.53
CA ILE A 27 4.73 -7.47 -13.10
C ILE A 27 4.39 -7.17 -11.63
N ILE A 28 3.10 -7.02 -11.33
CA ILE A 28 2.57 -6.81 -9.99
C ILE A 28 1.56 -7.92 -9.67
N VAL A 29 1.84 -8.68 -8.61
CA VAL A 29 0.88 -9.63 -8.05
C VAL A 29 0.14 -8.95 -6.89
N MET A 30 -1.17 -8.79 -7.04
CA MET A 30 -2.03 -8.12 -6.07
C MET A 30 -2.87 -9.15 -5.29
N ASP A 31 -2.57 -9.34 -4.01
CA ASP A 31 -3.35 -10.18 -3.09
C ASP A 31 -4.27 -9.33 -2.21
N VAL A 32 -5.59 -9.46 -2.41
CA VAL A 32 -6.60 -8.55 -1.84
C VAL A 32 -7.83 -9.26 -1.23
N LEU A 33 -7.94 -10.58 -1.36
CA LEU A 33 -9.11 -11.29 -0.85
C LEU A 33 -9.17 -11.24 0.67
N THR A 34 -8.05 -11.52 1.33
CA THR A 34 -7.93 -11.78 2.78
C THR A 34 -7.91 -10.53 3.67
N VAL A 35 -7.68 -9.33 3.11
CA VAL A 35 -7.59 -8.07 3.88
C VAL A 35 -8.94 -7.38 4.12
N TRP A 36 -10.03 -7.93 3.57
CA TRP A 36 -11.40 -7.45 3.78
C TRP A 36 -11.62 -5.94 3.58
N ASP A 37 -11.02 -5.36 2.53
CA ASP A 37 -11.28 -3.96 2.14
C ASP A 37 -12.60 -3.78 1.36
N ARG A 38 -13.03 -2.54 1.18
CA ARG A 38 -14.13 -2.17 0.28
C ARG A 38 -13.73 -2.43 -1.17
N LEU A 39 -14.68 -2.95 -1.96
CA LEU A 39 -14.46 -3.23 -3.39
C LEU A 39 -14.03 -1.99 -4.17
N ALA A 40 -14.57 -0.81 -3.81
CA ALA A 40 -14.16 0.46 -4.37
C ALA A 40 -12.65 0.72 -4.20
N ASN A 41 -12.09 0.46 -3.01
CA ASN A 41 -10.66 0.68 -2.77
C ASN A 41 -9.78 -0.28 -3.56
N VAL A 42 -10.24 -1.52 -3.78
CA VAL A 42 -9.52 -2.51 -4.60
C VAL A 42 -9.53 -2.09 -6.07
N GLU A 43 -10.70 -1.70 -6.58
CA GLU A 43 -10.85 -1.21 -7.94
C GLU A 43 -10.01 0.04 -8.19
N GLU A 44 -10.05 1.01 -7.28
CA GLU A 44 -9.26 2.24 -7.39
C GLU A 44 -7.76 1.93 -7.48
N LEU A 45 -7.28 1.00 -6.63
CA LEU A 45 -5.88 0.59 -6.62
C LEU A 45 -5.51 -0.09 -7.94
N LEU A 46 -6.35 -1.00 -8.43
CA LEU A 46 -6.13 -1.68 -9.70
C LEU A 46 -6.07 -0.70 -10.87
N ARG A 47 -7.04 0.21 -10.98
CA ARG A 47 -7.06 1.25 -12.01
C ARG A 47 -5.82 2.13 -11.95
N LYS A 48 -5.36 2.47 -10.74
CA LYS A 48 -4.13 3.26 -10.55
C LYS A 48 -2.92 2.50 -11.08
N LEU A 49 -2.77 1.20 -10.77
CA LEU A 49 -1.67 0.37 -11.28
C LEU A 49 -1.70 0.22 -12.81
N LEU A 50 -2.88 -0.01 -13.40
CA LEU A 50 -3.04 -0.17 -14.85
C LEU A 50 -2.77 1.13 -15.64
N ARG A 51 -2.92 2.29 -15.00
CA ARG A 51 -2.62 3.61 -15.57
C ARG A 51 -1.16 4.04 -15.41
N TRP A 52 -0.33 3.26 -14.72
CA TRP A 52 1.08 3.62 -14.59
C TRP A 52 1.75 3.77 -15.95
N PRO A 53 2.63 4.77 -16.13
CA PRO A 53 3.37 4.99 -17.38
C PRO A 53 4.01 3.73 -17.97
N ARG A 54 4.65 2.89 -17.14
CA ARG A 54 5.25 1.62 -17.57
C ARG A 54 4.25 0.49 -17.84
N ARG A 55 2.97 0.70 -17.51
CA ARG A 55 1.86 -0.26 -17.68
C ARG A 55 2.23 -1.68 -17.22
N PRO A 56 2.56 -1.86 -15.93
CA PRO A 56 2.90 -3.18 -15.42
C PRO A 56 1.79 -4.18 -15.71
N ALA A 57 2.16 -5.41 -16.03
CA ALA A 57 1.21 -6.51 -16.02
C ALA A 57 0.74 -6.72 -14.58
N VAL A 58 -0.58 -6.70 -14.37
CA VAL A 58 -1.17 -6.95 -13.06
C VAL A 58 -1.79 -8.34 -13.06
N VAL A 59 -1.52 -9.13 -12.01
CA VAL A 59 -2.16 -10.42 -11.76
C VAL A 59 -2.82 -10.34 -10.39
N MET A 60 -4.12 -10.65 -10.31
CA MET A 60 -4.80 -10.75 -9.02
C MET A 60 -4.63 -12.16 -8.45
N LEU A 61 -4.15 -12.25 -7.21
CA LEU A 61 -4.07 -13.50 -6.46
C LEU A 61 -5.13 -13.45 -5.36
N ASN A 62 -6.04 -14.42 -5.35
CA ASN A 62 -7.06 -14.55 -4.32
C ASN A 62 -6.62 -15.64 -3.33
N THR A 63 -5.95 -15.22 -2.26
CA THR A 63 -5.63 -16.09 -1.13
C THR A 63 -6.89 -16.49 -0.36
N PHE A 64 -6.91 -17.70 0.20
CA PHE A 64 -8.10 -18.26 0.83
C PHE A 64 -8.11 -18.00 2.34
N HIS A 65 -9.26 -17.57 2.88
CA HIS A 65 -9.50 -17.44 4.31
C HIS A 65 -10.37 -18.62 4.78
N ALA A 66 -9.76 -19.59 5.47
CA ALA A 66 -10.41 -20.80 5.95
C ALA A 66 -11.34 -20.57 7.15
N CYS A 67 -11.16 -19.47 7.89
CA CYS A 67 -12.01 -19.10 9.02
C CYS A 67 -12.23 -17.57 9.10
N PRO A 68 -13.01 -16.96 8.19
CA PRO A 68 -13.13 -15.50 8.07
C PRO A 68 -13.85 -14.83 9.23
N ASP A 69 -14.54 -15.60 10.07
CA ASP A 69 -15.27 -15.08 11.20
C ASP A 69 -14.49 -15.32 12.49
N SER A 70 -13.89 -14.26 13.01
CA SER A 70 -13.20 -14.27 14.30
C SER A 70 -14.13 -14.60 15.48
N ALA A 71 -15.46 -14.54 15.29
CA ALA A 71 -16.43 -14.93 16.31
C ALA A 71 -16.54 -16.46 16.49
N LEU A 72 -16.10 -17.25 15.50
CA LEU A 72 -16.21 -18.73 15.52
C LEU A 72 -15.13 -19.42 16.38
N GLY A 73 -14.33 -18.63 17.11
CA GLY A 73 -13.33 -19.11 18.06
C GLY A 73 -12.01 -19.56 17.42
N PRO A 74 -11.05 -20.05 18.23
CA PRO A 74 -9.78 -20.56 17.73
C PRO A 74 -10.00 -21.77 16.81
N ILE A 75 -9.17 -21.91 15.78
CA ILE A 75 -9.27 -23.03 14.83
C ILE A 75 -9.10 -24.38 15.49
N GLN A 76 -8.26 -24.48 16.52
CA GLN A 76 -8.13 -25.71 17.27
C GLN A 76 -9.33 -25.87 18.20
N GLY A 77 -10.31 -26.67 17.77
CA GLY A 77 -11.49 -27.03 18.55
C GLY A 77 -12.70 -26.10 18.40
N GLY A 78 -12.60 -25.02 17.62
CA GLY A 78 -13.73 -24.12 17.30
C GLY A 78 -14.58 -24.57 16.13
N GLU A 79 -15.69 -23.86 15.87
CA GLU A 79 -16.66 -24.20 14.83
C GLU A 79 -16.03 -24.21 13.43
N CYS A 80 -15.00 -23.38 13.20
CA CYS A 80 -14.23 -23.35 11.96
C CYS A 80 -13.49 -24.65 11.62
N ALA A 81 -13.21 -25.54 12.58
CA ALA A 81 -12.59 -26.84 12.30
C ALA A 81 -13.60 -27.92 11.89
N THR A 82 -14.90 -27.64 11.99
CA THR A 82 -15.95 -28.56 11.52
C THR A 82 -16.11 -28.46 10.00
N ALA A 83 -16.65 -29.52 9.38
CA ALA A 83 -16.98 -29.47 7.96
C ALA A 83 -17.95 -28.31 7.64
N ALA A 84 -18.95 -28.09 8.49
CA ALA A 84 -19.92 -27.00 8.35
C ALA A 84 -19.25 -25.61 8.44
N GLY A 85 -18.33 -25.42 9.37
CA GLY A 85 -17.57 -24.16 9.50
C GLY A 85 -16.70 -23.86 8.28
N LEU A 86 -16.04 -24.89 7.72
CA LEU A 86 -15.27 -24.72 6.47
C LEU A 86 -16.16 -24.47 5.26
N ASP A 87 -17.32 -25.12 5.15
CA ASP A 87 -18.28 -24.87 4.07
C ASP A 87 -18.83 -23.44 4.15
N HIS A 88 -19.12 -22.96 5.37
CA HIS A 88 -19.51 -21.57 5.61
C HIS A 88 -18.40 -20.58 5.21
N ALA A 89 -17.16 -20.80 5.66
CA ALA A 89 -16.00 -20.00 5.30
C ALA A 89 -15.76 -19.97 3.78
N ALA A 90 -15.91 -21.12 3.12
CA ALA A 90 -15.80 -21.24 1.67
C ALA A 90 -16.90 -20.45 0.95
N ALA A 91 -18.14 -20.46 1.45
CA ALA A 91 -19.24 -19.68 0.90
C ALA A 91 -19.00 -18.17 1.00
N ILE A 92 -18.55 -17.67 2.17
CA ILE A 92 -18.21 -16.24 2.34
C ILE A 92 -17.06 -15.85 1.41
N SER A 93 -15.98 -16.64 1.39
CA SER A 93 -14.83 -16.40 0.51
C SER A 93 -15.23 -16.40 -0.97
N LEU A 94 -16.11 -17.32 -1.38
CA LEU A 94 -16.60 -17.41 -2.76
C LEU A 94 -17.41 -16.18 -3.17
N GLY A 95 -18.27 -15.65 -2.29
CA GLY A 95 -19.03 -14.44 -2.56
C GLY A 95 -18.12 -13.25 -2.83
N ARG A 96 -17.10 -13.04 -1.99
CA ARG A 96 -16.11 -11.98 -2.15
C ARG A 96 -15.21 -12.20 -3.37
N GLU A 97 -14.78 -13.43 -3.61
CA GLU A 97 -13.99 -13.81 -4.78
C GLU A 97 -14.73 -13.50 -6.09
N ARG A 98 -16.03 -13.78 -6.17
CA ARG A 98 -16.86 -13.43 -7.35
C ARG A 98 -16.90 -11.93 -7.60
N ALA A 99 -17.02 -11.12 -6.55
CA ALA A 99 -17.00 -9.67 -6.68
C ALA A 99 -15.64 -9.16 -7.18
N LEU A 100 -14.54 -9.68 -6.63
CA LEU A 100 -13.18 -9.36 -7.11
C LEU A 100 -12.94 -9.83 -8.54
N LEU A 101 -13.47 -11.00 -8.91
CA LEU A 101 -13.41 -11.51 -10.27
C LEU A 101 -14.17 -10.61 -11.25
N SER A 102 -15.32 -10.06 -10.85
CA SER A 102 -16.05 -9.09 -11.68
C SER A 102 -15.23 -7.82 -11.96
N ILE A 103 -14.54 -7.30 -10.94
CA ILE A 103 -13.56 -6.21 -11.12
C ILE A 103 -12.48 -6.64 -12.11
N ALA A 104 -11.81 -7.77 -11.86
CA ALA A 104 -10.70 -8.24 -12.70
C ALA A 104 -11.10 -8.42 -14.17
N MET A 105 -12.25 -9.07 -14.43
CA MET A 105 -12.79 -9.27 -15.78
C MET A 105 -13.08 -7.94 -16.48
N THR A 106 -13.62 -6.95 -15.76
CA THR A 106 -13.89 -5.62 -16.31
C THR A 106 -12.61 -4.96 -16.83
N TYR A 107 -11.48 -5.18 -16.16
CA TYR A 107 -10.20 -4.61 -16.56
C TYR A 107 -9.30 -5.56 -17.37
N GLY A 108 -9.78 -6.75 -17.74
CA GLY A 108 -8.97 -7.74 -18.45
C GLY A 108 -7.76 -8.26 -17.65
N VAL A 109 -7.88 -8.31 -16.32
CA VAL A 109 -6.81 -8.70 -15.41
C VAL A 109 -6.95 -10.19 -15.04
N PRO A 110 -5.90 -11.02 -15.23
CA PRO A 110 -5.94 -12.42 -14.85
C PRO A 110 -6.07 -12.61 -13.33
N VAL A 111 -6.82 -13.63 -12.93
CA VAL A 111 -7.06 -13.99 -11.52
C VAL A 111 -6.60 -15.41 -11.24
N LEU A 112 -5.78 -15.58 -10.21
CA LEU A 112 -5.37 -16.87 -9.67
C LEU A 112 -6.08 -17.12 -8.35
N SER A 113 -6.74 -18.27 -8.22
CA SER A 113 -7.53 -18.63 -7.04
C SER A 113 -6.85 -19.74 -6.25
N MET A 114 -6.38 -19.42 -5.04
CA MET A 114 -5.90 -20.44 -4.11
C MET A 114 -7.04 -21.38 -3.69
N ARG A 115 -8.27 -20.85 -3.59
CA ARG A 115 -9.44 -21.67 -3.26
C ARG A 115 -9.68 -22.72 -4.36
N GLN A 116 -9.69 -22.33 -5.64
CA GLN A 116 -9.86 -23.33 -6.70
C GLN A 116 -8.72 -24.35 -6.70
N ALA A 117 -7.48 -23.90 -6.53
CA ALA A 117 -6.31 -24.78 -6.48
C ALA A 117 -6.40 -25.83 -5.35
N TYR A 118 -6.84 -25.45 -4.15
CA TYR A 118 -6.96 -26.38 -3.03
C TYR A 118 -8.22 -27.23 -3.05
N PHE A 119 -9.36 -26.67 -3.47
CA PHE A 119 -10.68 -27.31 -3.29
C PHE A 119 -11.14 -28.14 -4.48
N GLN A 120 -10.40 -28.15 -5.58
CA GLN A 120 -10.69 -29.03 -6.73
C GLN A 120 -10.38 -30.52 -6.46
N GLY A 121 -9.63 -30.88 -5.40
CA GLY A 121 -9.34 -32.27 -5.02
C GLY A 121 -10.39 -32.94 -4.11
N LYS A 122 -10.57 -34.26 -4.22
CA LYS A 122 -11.39 -35.07 -3.29
C LYS A 122 -10.67 -35.23 -1.93
N GLY A 123 -10.90 -34.30 -0.99
CA GLY A 123 -10.28 -34.35 0.36
C GLY A 123 -10.42 -33.06 1.21
N ARG A 124 -11.46 -32.27 0.92
CA ARG A 124 -11.54 -30.79 1.04
C ARG A 124 -11.30 -30.15 2.42
N VAL A 125 -11.58 -30.85 3.52
CA VAL A 125 -11.63 -30.24 4.87
C VAL A 125 -10.31 -30.39 5.63
N ARG A 126 -9.71 -31.59 5.58
CA ARG A 126 -8.50 -31.89 6.36
C ARG A 126 -7.24 -31.21 5.82
N THR A 127 -7.18 -30.95 4.52
CA THR A 127 -6.01 -30.28 3.91
C THR A 127 -6.00 -28.79 4.25
N ALA A 128 -7.14 -28.10 4.20
CA ALA A 128 -7.23 -26.67 4.51
C ALA A 128 -6.77 -26.34 5.94
N LEU A 129 -7.21 -27.12 6.93
CA LEU A 129 -6.82 -26.94 8.34
C LEU A 129 -5.33 -27.24 8.61
N ARG A 130 -4.66 -27.99 7.74
CA ARG A 130 -3.21 -28.22 7.83
C ARG A 130 -2.38 -27.09 7.21
N LEU A 131 -2.98 -26.27 6.36
CA LEU A 131 -2.29 -25.20 5.64
C LEU A 131 -2.16 -23.91 6.46
N THR A 132 -3.05 -23.71 7.44
CA THR A 132 -3.11 -22.49 8.25
C THR A 132 -3.24 -22.83 9.73
N GLN A 133 -2.55 -22.12 10.62
CA GLN A 133 -2.72 -22.28 12.07
C GLN A 133 -3.95 -21.52 12.60
N ASP A 134 -4.27 -20.38 11.99
CA ASP A 134 -5.32 -19.46 12.42
C ASP A 134 -6.39 -19.19 11.35
N GLY A 135 -6.33 -19.91 10.23
CA GLY A 135 -7.35 -19.88 9.18
C GLY A 135 -7.13 -18.80 8.16
N LEU A 136 -6.04 -18.06 8.29
CA LEU A 136 -5.71 -16.95 7.44
C LEU A 136 -4.25 -17.04 7.02
N HIS A 137 -3.36 -17.09 8.01
CA HIS A 137 -1.93 -17.13 7.78
C HIS A 137 -1.50 -18.58 7.54
N PRO A 138 -0.69 -18.84 6.49
CA PRO A 138 -0.02 -20.10 6.34
C PRO A 138 0.72 -20.49 7.63
N ALA A 139 0.56 -21.72 8.09
CA ALA A 139 1.25 -22.23 9.27
C ALA A 139 2.77 -22.03 9.11
N LEU A 140 3.47 -21.42 10.08
CA LEU A 140 4.93 -21.24 10.02
C LEU A 140 5.64 -22.60 9.95
N CYS A 141 6.77 -22.68 9.22
CA CYS A 141 7.66 -23.83 9.30
C CYS A 141 8.14 -23.97 10.76
N PRO A 142 7.88 -25.07 11.47
CA PRO A 142 8.71 -25.40 12.61
C PRO A 142 10.13 -25.58 12.08
N MET A 143 11.10 -24.80 12.57
CA MET A 143 12.50 -25.03 12.26
C MET A 143 12.87 -26.44 12.75
N GLY A 144 12.90 -27.42 11.84
CA GLY A 144 13.26 -28.80 12.12
C GLY A 144 12.33 -29.87 11.56
N THR A 145 11.02 -29.63 11.39
CA THR A 145 10.09 -30.66 10.87
C THR A 145 8.84 -30.09 10.16
N SER A 146 8.69 -30.48 8.88
CA SER A 146 7.45 -30.57 8.07
C SER A 146 6.87 -29.36 7.29
N PHE A 147 7.07 -29.44 5.96
CA PHE A 147 6.18 -29.27 4.79
C PHE A 147 5.03 -28.23 4.72
N ALA A 148 4.33 -27.81 5.78
CA ALA A 148 3.02 -27.13 5.62
C ALA A 148 3.09 -25.65 5.17
N PHE A 149 4.00 -24.84 5.74
CA PHE A 149 4.31 -23.50 5.20
C PHE A 149 4.79 -23.59 3.76
N CYS A 150 5.61 -24.60 3.47
CA CYS A 150 6.05 -24.90 2.13
C CYS A 150 4.84 -25.14 1.24
N THR A 151 3.87 -25.97 1.61
CA THR A 151 2.72 -26.25 0.75
C THR A 151 1.97 -24.98 0.34
N SER A 152 1.73 -24.02 1.24
CA SER A 152 1.01 -22.79 0.87
C SER A 152 1.80 -21.87 -0.05
N VAL A 153 3.03 -21.56 0.32
CA VAL A 153 3.91 -20.70 -0.48
C VAL A 153 4.27 -21.38 -1.80
N HIS A 154 4.50 -22.69 -1.77
CA HIS A 154 4.79 -23.53 -2.93
C HIS A 154 3.57 -23.64 -3.84
N THR A 155 2.35 -23.73 -3.31
CA THR A 155 1.13 -23.72 -4.14
C THR A 155 0.97 -22.35 -4.81
N ILE A 156 1.17 -21.24 -4.09
CA ILE A 156 1.20 -19.90 -4.71
C ILE A 156 2.26 -19.84 -5.82
N GLY A 157 3.47 -20.33 -5.53
CA GLY A 157 4.58 -20.39 -6.47
C GLY A 157 4.27 -21.24 -7.72
N LEU A 158 3.67 -22.41 -7.54
CA LEU A 158 3.27 -23.31 -8.63
C LEU A 158 2.16 -22.69 -9.47
N LEU A 159 1.14 -22.07 -8.85
CA LEU A 159 0.06 -21.41 -9.58
C LEU A 159 0.60 -20.27 -10.43
N LEU A 160 1.42 -19.40 -9.85
CA LEU A 160 2.05 -18.29 -10.57
C LEU A 160 2.96 -18.80 -11.69
N SER A 161 3.80 -19.80 -11.41
CA SER A 161 4.74 -20.35 -12.40
C SER A 161 4.01 -21.05 -13.54
N SER A 162 2.97 -21.83 -13.24
CA SER A 162 2.16 -22.53 -14.25
C SER A 162 1.39 -21.53 -15.12
N PHE A 163 0.80 -20.51 -14.50
CA PHE A 163 0.14 -19.42 -15.21
C PHE A 163 1.10 -18.69 -16.15
N LEU A 164 2.25 -18.24 -15.64
CA LEU A 164 3.25 -17.53 -16.45
C LEU A 164 3.80 -18.42 -17.57
N HIS A 165 4.03 -19.70 -17.30
CA HIS A 165 4.45 -20.66 -18.32
C HIS A 165 3.40 -20.78 -19.44
N GLN A 166 2.12 -20.90 -19.10
CA GLN A 166 1.05 -20.96 -20.08
C GLN A 166 0.97 -19.68 -20.93
N VAL A 167 1.06 -18.51 -20.31
CA VAL A 167 1.12 -17.21 -21.02
C VAL A 167 2.29 -17.18 -22.01
N LEU A 168 3.46 -17.69 -21.61
CA LEU A 168 4.62 -17.77 -22.50
C LEU A 168 4.38 -18.70 -23.69
N LEU A 169 3.68 -19.82 -23.50
CA LEU A 169 3.34 -20.75 -24.58
C LEU A 169 2.33 -20.12 -25.57
N GLU A 170 1.28 -19.47 -25.07
CA GLU A 170 0.25 -18.84 -25.89
C GLU A 170 0.77 -17.61 -26.64
N SER A 171 1.62 -16.80 -26.00
CA SER A 171 2.20 -15.61 -26.63
C SER A 171 3.03 -15.93 -27.88
N LYS A 172 3.70 -17.09 -27.91
CA LYS A 172 4.44 -17.57 -29.09
C LYS A 172 3.52 -17.90 -30.27
N GLN A 173 2.27 -18.27 -30.00
CA GLN A 173 1.27 -18.55 -31.03
C GLN A 173 0.61 -17.26 -31.52
N GLU A 174 0.29 -16.32 -30.61
CA GLU A 174 -0.33 -15.04 -30.97
C GLU A 174 0.63 -14.04 -31.62
N ALA A 175 1.94 -14.12 -31.39
CA ALA A 175 2.93 -13.24 -32.05
C ALA A 175 2.93 -13.35 -33.59
N ALA A 176 2.30 -14.40 -34.14
CA ALA A 176 2.09 -14.58 -35.58
C ALA A 176 0.83 -13.87 -36.12
N ALA A 177 -0.07 -13.40 -35.24
CA ALA A 177 -1.29 -12.69 -35.61
C ALA A 177 -1.19 -11.22 -35.21
N ASP A 178 -1.51 -10.34 -36.16
CA ASP A 178 -1.28 -8.89 -36.09
C ASP A 178 -1.87 -8.27 -34.81
N LEU A 179 -0.98 -7.86 -33.88
CA LEU A 179 -1.34 -7.44 -32.53
C LEU A 179 -1.84 -5.99 -32.56
N VAL A 180 -3.11 -5.82 -32.92
CA VAL A 180 -3.77 -4.51 -33.03
C VAL A 180 -3.65 -3.75 -31.71
N SER A 181 -2.97 -2.62 -31.83
CA SER A 181 -2.71 -1.56 -30.86
C SER A 181 -4.02 -0.95 -30.30
N ARG A 182 -4.70 -1.64 -29.39
CA ARG A 182 -5.82 -1.05 -28.64
C ARG A 182 -5.27 -0.17 -27.51
N THR A 183 -5.38 1.15 -27.69
CA THR A 183 -5.52 2.07 -26.57
C THR A 183 -6.94 1.93 -26.06
N SER A 184 -7.21 0.90 -25.25
CA SER A 184 -8.46 0.90 -24.51
C SER A 184 -8.29 1.87 -23.35
N GLU A 185 -8.99 3.00 -23.43
CA GLU A 185 -9.40 3.70 -22.23
C GLU A 185 -9.90 2.68 -21.21
N LEU A 186 -9.49 2.82 -19.95
CA LEU A 186 -10.02 1.92 -18.91
C LEU A 186 -11.54 2.09 -18.84
N PRO A 187 -12.32 1.01 -18.74
CA PRO A 187 -13.78 1.09 -18.65
C PRO A 187 -14.27 2.00 -17.53
N THR A 188 -15.56 2.34 -17.53
CA THR A 188 -16.20 3.01 -16.39
C THR A 188 -16.04 2.16 -15.13
N PRO A 189 -15.69 2.73 -13.97
CA PRO A 189 -15.57 1.94 -12.76
C PRO A 189 -16.90 1.34 -12.30
N LEU A 190 -16.83 0.13 -11.73
CA LEU A 190 -17.97 -0.61 -11.19
C LEU A 190 -18.40 -0.13 -9.81
N HIS A 191 -17.44 0.27 -8.97
CA HIS A 191 -17.64 0.54 -7.55
C HIS A 191 -17.07 1.88 -7.09
N THR A 192 -16.22 2.52 -7.90
CA THR A 192 -15.60 3.81 -7.58
C THR A 192 -16.30 4.95 -8.31
N GLU A 193 -16.56 6.05 -7.60
CA GLU A 193 -16.91 7.30 -8.27
C GLU A 193 -15.70 7.79 -9.07
N ILE A 194 -15.94 8.24 -10.30
CA ILE A 194 -14.89 8.80 -11.14
C ILE A 194 -14.40 10.10 -10.50
N ARG A 195 -13.28 10.04 -9.79
CA ARG A 195 -12.49 11.23 -9.47
C ARG A 195 -11.62 11.52 -10.70
N GLY A 196 -11.84 12.68 -11.32
CA GLY A 196 -11.05 13.13 -12.46
C GLY A 196 -9.57 13.23 -12.11
N GLY A 197 -8.70 12.94 -13.07
CA GLY A 197 -7.24 13.03 -12.91
C GLY A 197 -6.55 11.74 -12.50
N PHE A 198 -5.40 11.45 -13.14
CA PHE A 198 -4.47 10.44 -12.62
C PHE A 198 -3.55 11.13 -11.63
N MET A 199 -3.80 10.89 -10.35
CA MET A 199 -3.02 11.47 -9.27
C MET A 199 -1.92 10.48 -8.86
N MET A 200 -0.69 10.80 -9.25
CA MET A 200 0.48 10.12 -8.72
C MET A 200 0.70 10.57 -7.28
N MET A 201 1.07 9.65 -6.38
CA MET A 201 1.28 9.98 -4.98
C MET A 201 2.53 9.31 -4.42
N GLN A 202 3.43 10.11 -3.85
CA GLN A 202 4.60 9.67 -3.10
C GLN A 202 4.34 9.84 -1.61
N CYS A 203 4.51 8.80 -0.82
CA CYS A 203 4.42 8.90 0.64
C CYS A 203 5.78 8.81 1.33
N TYR A 204 5.88 9.61 2.38
CA TYR A 204 6.88 9.59 3.42
C TYR A 204 6.16 9.05 4.66
N TYR A 205 6.17 7.73 4.86
CA TYR A 205 5.48 7.09 5.99
C TYR A 205 6.49 6.49 6.95
N TRP A 206 6.25 6.62 8.26
CA TRP A 206 7.10 6.00 9.27
C TRP A 206 6.33 4.90 9.98
N SER A 207 6.61 3.65 9.62
CA SER A 207 6.12 2.48 10.35
C SER A 207 7.26 1.88 11.16
N ALA A 208 6.95 1.28 12.32
CA ALA A 208 7.94 0.53 13.10
C ALA A 208 8.61 -0.59 12.29
N MET A 209 7.92 -1.13 11.28
CA MET A 209 8.45 -2.13 10.34
C MET A 209 9.46 -1.52 9.36
N MET A 210 9.24 -0.29 8.90
CA MET A 210 10.14 0.36 7.94
C MET A 210 11.48 0.79 8.55
N LEU A 211 11.53 1.11 9.84
CA LEU A 211 12.80 1.40 10.52
C LEU A 211 13.71 0.16 10.64
N ARG A 212 13.15 -1.06 10.61
CA ARG A 212 13.94 -2.30 10.67
C ARG A 212 14.45 -2.74 9.30
N GLN A 213 13.70 -2.48 8.22
CA GLN A 213 14.13 -2.79 6.87
C GLN A 213 14.83 -1.57 6.26
N ARG A 214 16.15 -1.48 6.42
CA ARG A 214 17.02 -0.62 5.59
C ARG A 214 16.99 -1.13 4.13
N SER A 215 15.85 -1.02 3.46
CA SER A 215 15.76 -1.45 2.08
C SER A 215 16.42 -0.39 1.19
N PRO A 216 17.39 -0.77 0.33
CA PRO A 216 18.16 0.16 -0.49
C PRO A 216 17.32 0.92 -1.53
N PHE A 217 16.08 0.48 -1.75
CA PHE A 217 15.14 1.12 -2.67
C PHE A 217 14.34 2.27 -2.04
N TRP A 218 14.52 2.51 -0.73
CA TRP A 218 13.91 3.63 -0.03
C TRP A 218 15.00 4.65 0.27
N PRO A 219 15.20 5.66 -0.59
CA PRO A 219 16.09 6.76 -0.26
C PRO A 219 15.63 7.35 1.07
N GLN A 220 16.59 7.63 1.96
CA GLN A 220 16.39 8.38 3.19
C GLN A 220 15.84 9.75 2.80
N THR A 221 14.53 9.83 2.74
CA THR A 221 13.77 10.93 2.16
C THR A 221 13.50 12.04 3.17
N VAL A 222 13.90 11.80 4.42
CA VAL A 222 14.04 12.80 5.46
C VAL A 222 15.44 13.39 5.28
N GLY A 223 15.52 14.55 4.63
CA GLY A 223 16.80 15.15 4.26
C GLY A 223 17.57 15.68 5.47
N HIS A 224 16.86 16.33 6.40
CA HIS A 224 17.46 16.90 7.59
C HIS A 224 16.43 16.95 8.73
N THR A 225 16.85 16.56 9.93
CA THR A 225 16.06 16.66 11.16
C THR A 225 16.87 17.37 12.23
N VAL A 226 16.33 18.46 12.76
CA VAL A 226 16.85 19.11 13.97
C VAL A 226 15.81 18.95 15.07
N GLY A 227 16.16 18.25 16.14
CA GLY A 227 15.29 18.10 17.32
C GLY A 227 14.01 17.26 17.12
N TRP A 228 13.94 16.49 16.02
CA TRP A 228 12.91 15.48 15.81
C TRP A 228 13.44 14.10 16.15
N ASN A 229 12.72 13.41 17.01
CA ASN A 229 13.05 12.06 17.42
C ASN A 229 12.10 11.07 16.73
N TYR A 230 12.68 9.97 16.24
CA TYR A 230 11.89 8.76 16.07
C TYR A 230 11.51 8.26 17.46
N PRO A 231 10.21 8.07 17.78
CA PRO A 231 9.82 7.46 19.03
C PRO A 231 10.54 6.11 19.09
N TYR A 232 11.44 6.00 20.06
CA TYR A 232 12.36 4.89 20.20
C TYR A 232 11.61 3.58 20.04
N ILE A 233 12.05 2.75 19.08
CA ILE A 233 11.68 1.35 19.08
C ILE A 233 12.40 0.81 20.32
N GLY A 234 11.68 0.67 21.43
CA GLY A 234 12.20 -0.08 22.57
C GLY A 234 12.85 -1.35 22.03
N GLN A 235 14.15 -1.51 22.26
CA GLN A 235 14.83 -2.76 21.97
C GLN A 235 13.99 -3.85 22.65
N GLY A 236 13.48 -4.78 21.84
CA GLY A 236 12.62 -5.84 22.34
C GLY A 236 13.30 -6.57 23.49
N CYS A 237 12.48 -7.12 24.40
CA CYS A 237 12.88 -7.91 25.56
C CYS A 237 14.18 -8.67 25.28
N ALA A 238 15.31 -8.16 25.79
CA ALA A 238 16.60 -8.78 25.59
C ALA A 238 16.80 -10.00 26.50
N ASP A 239 15.86 -10.24 27.42
CA ASP A 239 15.92 -11.37 28.34
C ASP A 239 14.69 -12.28 28.19
N PRO A 240 14.84 -13.44 27.51
CA PRO A 240 13.84 -14.50 27.47
C PRO A 240 13.54 -15.12 28.86
N THR A 241 14.31 -14.78 29.90
CA THR A 241 14.25 -15.44 31.21
C THR A 241 13.54 -14.63 32.31
N ASP A 242 13.01 -13.44 32.00
CA ASP A 242 12.18 -12.70 32.97
C ASP A 242 10.88 -13.47 33.23
N ALA A 243 10.87 -14.22 34.34
CA ALA A 243 9.78 -15.06 34.82
C ALA A 243 8.48 -14.27 35.10
N THR A 244 8.51 -12.92 35.07
CA THR A 244 7.30 -12.12 35.21
C THR A 244 6.45 -12.09 33.95
N GLY A 245 6.98 -12.49 32.78
CA GLY A 245 6.24 -12.61 31.52
C GLY A 245 5.62 -11.30 31.00
N ARG A 246 5.88 -10.17 31.66
CA ARG A 246 5.35 -8.86 31.27
C ARG A 246 6.38 -8.12 30.43
N CYS A 247 6.54 -8.58 29.19
CA CYS A 247 7.05 -7.69 28.15
C CYS A 247 6.07 -6.51 28.05
N ASN A 248 6.43 -5.40 28.69
CA ASN A 248 5.73 -4.13 28.57
C ASN A 248 6.05 -3.61 27.17
N TYR A 249 5.39 -4.18 26.16
CA TYR A 249 5.44 -3.69 24.80
C TYR A 249 4.79 -2.31 24.82
N GLU A 250 5.57 -1.28 25.16
CA GLU A 250 5.17 0.08 24.87
C GLU A 250 4.91 0.12 23.37
N LYS A 251 3.62 0.17 23.04
CA LYS A 251 3.11 0.13 21.68
C LYS A 251 3.83 1.21 20.89
N VAL A 252 4.81 0.82 20.06
CA VAL A 252 5.59 1.74 19.26
C VAL A 252 4.62 2.56 18.43
N LYS A 253 4.56 3.87 18.68
CA LYS A 253 3.67 4.77 17.98
C LYS A 253 4.39 5.24 16.72
N PRO A 254 3.94 4.84 15.52
CA PRO A 254 4.58 5.27 14.28
C PRO A 254 4.58 6.79 14.14
N GLY A 255 5.64 7.35 13.54
CA GLY A 255 5.76 8.78 13.23
C GLY A 255 7.06 9.42 13.70
N LEU A 256 7.18 10.71 13.43
CA LEU A 256 8.20 11.63 13.95
C LEU A 256 7.58 12.44 15.10
N VAL A 257 8.33 12.67 16.17
CA VAL A 257 7.87 13.46 17.31
C VAL A 257 8.91 14.50 17.67
N SER A 258 8.47 15.74 17.91
CA SER A 258 9.29 16.76 18.56
C SER A 258 8.47 17.49 19.61
N THR A 259 9.15 18.04 20.61
CA THR A 259 8.57 18.85 21.70
C THR A 259 9.29 20.17 21.89
N THR A 260 10.25 20.49 21.01
CA THR A 260 11.16 21.62 21.20
C THR A 260 10.89 22.66 20.11
N PRO A 261 10.46 23.89 20.47
CA PRO A 261 10.33 24.99 19.52
C PRO A 261 11.58 25.19 18.66
N GLY A 262 11.40 25.53 17.38
CA GLY A 262 12.46 25.67 16.38
C GLY A 262 12.95 24.34 15.77
N SER A 263 12.57 23.20 16.35
CA SER A 263 12.87 21.89 15.76
C SER A 263 12.15 21.74 14.43
N HIS A 264 12.86 21.31 13.40
CA HIS A 264 12.28 21.15 12.08
C HIS A 264 12.71 19.83 11.42
N VAL A 265 11.84 19.33 10.55
CA VAL A 265 12.09 18.21 9.67
C VAL A 265 11.83 18.62 8.23
N THR A 266 12.74 18.23 7.34
CA THR A 266 12.65 18.50 5.91
C THR A 266 12.44 17.20 5.13
N PHE A 267 11.43 17.19 4.27
CA PHE A 267 11.08 16.09 3.38
C PHE A 267 11.53 16.43 1.96
N ASP A 268 12.40 15.60 1.39
CA ASP A 268 12.83 15.75 -0.01
C ASP A 268 11.77 15.19 -0.96
N MET A 269 11.08 16.11 -1.63
CA MET A 269 10.01 15.88 -2.60
C MET A 269 10.51 15.75 -4.04
N SER A 270 11.82 15.88 -4.28
CA SER A 270 12.41 15.77 -5.62
C SER A 270 12.42 14.34 -6.19
N GLN A 271 12.39 13.32 -5.33
CA GLN A 271 12.47 11.91 -5.74
C GLN A 271 11.29 11.48 -6.62
N GLY A 272 10.08 11.96 -6.34
CA GLY A 272 8.89 11.67 -7.15
C GLY A 272 9.08 12.12 -8.59
N ARG A 273 9.65 13.31 -8.79
CA ARG A 273 9.99 13.84 -10.11
C ARG A 273 11.10 13.05 -10.82
N ARG A 274 12.13 12.60 -10.11
CA ARG A 274 13.20 11.78 -10.69
C ARG A 274 12.66 10.46 -11.25
N ILE A 275 11.73 9.83 -10.52
CA ILE A 275 11.08 8.58 -10.95
C ILE A 275 10.29 8.80 -12.24
N ILE A 276 9.59 9.94 -12.37
CA ILE A 276 8.86 10.28 -13.60
C ILE A 276 9.81 10.55 -14.76
N ARG A 277 10.86 11.37 -14.56
CA ARG A 277 11.84 11.67 -15.62
C ARG A 277 12.52 10.40 -16.12
N ALA A 278 12.85 9.47 -15.22
CA ALA A 278 13.42 8.18 -15.58
C ALA A 278 12.46 7.27 -16.39
N ALA A 279 11.15 7.56 -16.37
CA ALA A 279 10.15 6.81 -17.12
C ALA A 279 10.03 7.21 -18.60
N GLY A 280 10.72 8.28 -19.04
CA GLY A 280 10.79 8.72 -20.43
C GLY A 280 9.60 9.58 -20.88
N ASP A 281 9.89 10.63 -21.66
CA ASP A 281 8.96 11.45 -22.46
C ASP A 281 8.09 12.52 -21.78
N MET A 282 8.53 13.12 -20.66
CA MET A 282 7.89 14.35 -20.17
C MET A 282 8.56 15.60 -20.75
N PRO A 283 7.80 16.55 -21.34
CA PRO A 283 8.33 17.85 -21.74
C PRO A 283 8.97 18.56 -20.54
N GLN A 284 10.14 19.16 -20.74
CA GLN A 284 10.99 19.72 -19.67
C GLN A 284 10.39 20.90 -18.88
N THR A 285 9.23 21.44 -19.25
CA THR A 285 8.84 22.83 -18.87
C THR A 285 7.47 23.01 -18.22
N SER A 286 6.83 21.97 -17.68
CA SER A 286 5.53 22.15 -17.02
C SER A 286 5.67 22.36 -15.52
N VAL A 287 5.29 23.55 -15.06
CA VAL A 287 4.93 23.79 -13.66
C VAL A 287 3.77 22.87 -13.30
N GLU A 288 4.01 21.94 -12.39
CA GLU A 288 3.01 20.95 -11.98
C GLU A 288 2.29 21.43 -10.73
N ARG A 289 0.95 21.52 -10.82
CA ARG A 289 0.11 21.66 -9.62
C ARG A 289 0.17 20.34 -8.85
N ALA A 290 0.60 20.44 -7.62
CA ALA A 290 0.67 19.36 -6.66
C ALA A 290 -0.06 19.74 -5.37
N GLN A 291 -0.36 18.73 -4.57
CA GLN A 291 -0.90 18.86 -3.23
C GLN A 291 -0.07 17.97 -2.30
N ALA A 292 0.69 18.60 -1.41
CA ALA A 292 1.27 17.89 -0.29
C ALA A 292 0.21 17.72 0.80
N THR A 293 0.12 16.57 1.47
CA THR A 293 -0.74 16.36 2.64
C THR A 293 0.09 15.92 3.82
N VAL A 294 0.08 16.72 4.88
CA VAL A 294 0.74 16.38 6.14
C VAL A 294 -0.27 15.67 7.05
N VAL A 295 0.07 14.46 7.48
CA VAL A 295 -0.72 13.67 8.44
C VAL A 295 -0.11 13.83 9.82
N PHE A 296 -0.85 14.41 10.75
CA PHE A 296 -0.37 14.75 12.09
C PHE A 296 -1.36 14.30 13.17
N LEU A 297 -0.88 14.13 14.40
CA LEU A 297 -1.76 13.81 15.52
C LEU A 297 -2.48 15.09 15.96
N SER A 298 -3.80 15.07 15.95
CA SER A 298 -4.64 16.07 16.61
C SER A 298 -5.14 15.52 17.94
N SER A 299 -4.89 16.23 19.03
CA SER A 299 -5.26 15.79 20.37
C SER A 299 -5.80 16.93 21.24
N TYR A 300 -6.63 16.56 22.19
CA TYR A 300 -7.20 17.48 23.18
C TYR A 300 -6.20 17.87 24.28
N LYS A 301 -5.04 17.19 24.39
CA LYS A 301 -4.08 17.46 25.45
C LYS A 301 -2.65 17.57 24.93
N GLY A 302 -2.00 18.67 25.30
CA GLY A 302 -0.55 18.84 25.24
C GLY A 302 0.05 18.75 23.84
N MET A 303 -0.65 19.24 22.81
CA MET A 303 -0.15 19.31 21.44
C MET A 303 0.23 20.75 21.06
N GLY A 304 1.34 20.89 20.35
CA GLY A 304 1.84 22.16 19.85
C GLY A 304 1.35 22.51 18.45
N MET A 305 1.75 23.69 18.02
CA MET A 305 1.58 24.17 16.65
C MET A 305 2.89 24.00 15.88
N PHE A 306 2.77 23.84 14.56
CA PHE A 306 3.92 23.78 13.65
C PHE A 306 3.64 24.54 12.35
N LEU A 307 4.69 25.05 11.73
CA LEU A 307 4.64 25.71 10.43
C LEU A 307 5.04 24.71 9.34
N VAL A 308 4.21 24.60 8.31
CA VAL A 308 4.54 23.87 7.08
C VAL A 308 4.89 24.88 5.99
N SER A 309 6.03 24.70 5.33
CA SER A 309 6.51 25.59 4.27
C SER A 309 7.30 24.82 3.20
N CYS A 310 7.38 25.37 2.00
CA CYS A 310 8.15 24.79 0.89
C CYS A 310 9.46 25.56 0.69
N HIS A 311 10.50 24.85 0.31
CA HIS A 311 11.83 25.39 0.02
C HIS A 311 12.42 24.76 -1.25
N GLY A 312 13.32 25.48 -1.91
CA GLY A 312 14.02 25.01 -3.12
C GLY A 312 13.09 24.93 -4.34
N GLY A 313 13.20 23.86 -5.12
CA GLY A 313 12.45 23.62 -6.37
C GLY A 313 10.93 23.46 -6.26
N CYS A 314 10.29 24.02 -5.24
CA CYS A 314 8.84 24.14 -5.12
C CYS A 314 8.42 25.30 -4.21
N SER A 315 7.20 25.79 -4.42
CA SER A 315 6.60 26.85 -3.59
C SER A 315 5.22 26.45 -3.07
N CYS A 316 4.92 26.85 -1.84
CA CYS A 316 3.59 26.77 -1.24
C CYS A 316 3.41 27.92 -0.23
N ALA A 317 2.16 28.27 0.07
CA ALA A 317 1.86 29.21 1.14
C ALA A 317 2.24 28.61 2.50
N ALA A 318 2.98 29.35 3.31
CA ALA A 318 3.35 28.92 4.65
C ALA A 318 2.09 28.73 5.50
N THR A 319 1.88 27.52 6.02
CA THR A 319 0.63 27.11 6.67
C THR A 319 0.91 26.72 8.12
N THR A 320 0.30 27.44 9.06
CA THR A 320 0.37 27.11 10.48
C THR A 320 -0.68 26.04 10.81
N VAL A 321 -0.22 24.93 11.37
CA VAL A 321 -1.06 23.77 11.73
C VAL A 321 -1.08 23.62 13.23
N ASP A 322 -2.27 23.54 13.82
CA ASP A 322 -2.42 23.27 15.24
C ASP A 322 -2.77 21.80 15.51
N GLY A 323 -1.89 21.12 16.25
CA GLY A 323 -2.13 19.79 16.76
C GLY A 323 -3.14 19.76 17.92
N HIS A 324 -3.42 20.89 18.56
CA HIS A 324 -4.40 21.00 19.62
C HIS A 324 -5.80 21.23 19.07
N ARG A 325 -6.77 20.50 19.61
CA ARG A 325 -8.20 20.74 19.36
C ARG A 325 -8.87 21.13 20.67
N GLY A 326 -9.69 22.18 20.62
CA GLY A 326 -10.41 22.69 21.78
C GLY A 326 -11.43 21.70 22.34
N GLU A 327 -11.85 21.95 23.58
CA GLU A 327 -12.71 21.08 24.39
C GLU A 327 -14.21 21.17 24.03
N GLU A 328 -14.58 21.96 23.02
CA GLU A 328 -15.97 22.35 22.71
C GLU A 328 -16.94 21.20 22.38
N LYS A 329 -16.49 19.93 22.32
CA LYS A 329 -17.38 18.76 22.16
C LYS A 329 -17.00 17.62 23.14
N PRO A 330 -17.89 17.22 24.07
CA PRO A 330 -17.60 16.23 25.12
C PRO A 330 -17.27 14.81 24.62
N GLN A 331 -17.56 14.50 23.34
CA GLN A 331 -17.22 13.20 22.72
C GLN A 331 -15.76 13.13 22.18
N ARG A 332 -14.89 14.09 22.50
CA ARG A 332 -13.55 14.23 21.89
C ARG A 332 -12.37 14.10 22.88
N TYR A 333 -12.37 13.11 23.76
CA TYR A 333 -11.16 12.70 24.50
C TYR A 333 -10.32 11.63 23.78
N VAL A 334 -10.35 11.57 22.44
CA VAL A 334 -9.61 10.56 21.65
C VAL A 334 -8.66 11.21 20.66
N SER A 335 -7.34 11.08 20.82
CA SER A 335 -6.40 11.60 19.82
C SER A 335 -6.65 10.97 18.45
N VAL A 336 -6.74 11.78 17.40
CA VAL A 336 -7.01 11.32 16.01
C VAL A 336 -5.89 11.77 15.08
N TRP A 337 -5.67 11.02 14.00
CA TRP A 337 -4.79 11.48 12.93
C TRP A 337 -5.58 12.43 12.02
N ALA A 338 -5.16 13.69 11.98
CA ALA A 338 -5.71 14.72 11.11
C ALA A 338 -4.84 14.87 9.85
N ARG A 339 -5.41 15.48 8.81
CA ARG A 339 -4.77 15.74 7.52
C ARG A 339 -4.78 17.24 7.25
N CYS A 340 -3.66 17.80 6.82
CA CYS A 340 -3.55 19.18 6.37
C CYS A 340 -3.06 19.18 4.91
N PRO A 341 -3.95 19.47 3.94
CA PRO A 341 -3.55 19.64 2.55
C PRO A 341 -2.83 20.99 2.37
N ILE A 342 -1.78 20.99 1.56
CA ILE A 342 -0.90 22.11 1.24
C ILE A 342 -0.82 22.17 -0.28
N GLU A 343 -1.44 23.18 -0.88
CA GLU A 343 -1.30 23.45 -2.32
C GLU A 343 0.16 23.79 -2.62
N THR A 344 0.75 23.04 -3.54
CA THR A 344 2.18 23.07 -3.84
C THR A 344 2.38 23.22 -5.34
N MET A 345 3.27 24.12 -5.73
CA MET A 345 3.71 24.28 -7.11
C MET A 345 5.12 23.71 -7.24
N LEU A 346 5.31 22.74 -8.13
CA LEU A 346 6.62 22.16 -8.42
C LEU A 346 7.30 22.94 -9.56
N HIS A 347 8.50 23.47 -9.31
CA HIS A 347 9.28 24.26 -10.28
C HIS A 347 10.33 23.41 -10.96
N ASP A 348 10.67 23.69 -12.22
CA ASP A 348 11.64 22.91 -12.98
C ASP A 348 13.03 22.83 -12.34
N LEU A 349 13.56 21.61 -12.27
CA LEU A 349 14.85 21.31 -11.64
C LEU A 349 16.04 22.02 -12.32
N GLU A 350 15.84 22.55 -13.53
CA GLU A 350 16.89 23.18 -14.32
C GLU A 350 17.26 24.59 -13.84
N HIS A 351 16.35 25.29 -13.17
CA HIS A 351 16.61 26.69 -12.82
C HIS A 351 17.43 26.90 -11.56
N GLU A 352 17.54 25.91 -10.66
CA GLU A 352 18.23 26.18 -9.37
C GLU A 352 19.05 25.00 -8.81
N GLY A 353 19.01 23.80 -9.40
CA GLY A 353 19.72 22.64 -8.83
C GLY A 353 19.28 22.26 -7.41
N THR A 354 18.27 22.94 -6.85
CA THR A 354 17.77 22.74 -5.49
C THR A 354 16.67 21.68 -5.48
N ALA A 355 16.76 20.74 -4.53
CA ALA A 355 15.69 19.77 -4.33
C ALA A 355 14.42 20.50 -3.84
N CYS A 356 13.24 20.10 -4.34
CA CYS A 356 11.98 20.53 -3.75
C CYS A 356 11.85 19.92 -2.35
N GLN A 357 11.65 20.77 -1.34
CA GLN A 357 11.64 20.39 0.06
C GLN A 357 10.40 20.90 0.78
N LEU A 358 9.73 20.04 1.52
CA LEU A 358 8.68 20.44 2.47
C LEU A 358 9.27 20.45 3.89
N ARG A 359 9.22 21.59 4.58
CA ARG A 359 9.70 21.74 5.95
C ARG A 359 8.53 21.84 6.92
N ALA A 360 8.57 21.07 8.00
CA ALA A 360 7.67 21.19 9.14
C ALA A 360 8.46 21.62 10.38
N GLU A 361 8.14 22.78 10.94
CA GLU A 361 8.86 23.40 12.07
C GLU A 361 7.96 23.59 13.29
N VAL A 362 8.37 23.10 14.45
CA VAL A 362 7.65 23.29 15.72
C VAL A 362 7.71 24.75 16.14
N LEU A 363 6.56 25.37 16.33
CA LEU A 363 6.48 26.78 16.71
C LEU A 363 6.63 26.97 18.23
N ASN A 364 7.16 28.13 18.62
CA ASN A 364 7.20 28.58 20.01
C ASN A 364 5.85 29.11 20.52
N ILE A 365 4.79 28.96 19.74
CA ILE A 365 3.42 29.31 20.12
C ILE A 365 2.55 28.04 20.13
N SER A 366 1.59 27.98 21.05
CA SER A 366 0.67 26.86 21.18
C SER A 366 -0.58 27.28 21.92
N ARG A 367 -1.75 26.78 21.49
CA ARG A 367 -3.00 26.96 22.25
C ARG A 367 -3.08 26.08 23.49
N SER A 368 -2.30 25.00 23.58
CA SER A 368 -2.34 24.07 24.72
C SER A 368 -1.29 24.35 25.81
N GLY A 369 -0.40 25.32 25.59
CA GLY A 369 0.78 25.56 26.44
C GLY A 369 1.91 24.54 26.27
N ALA A 370 1.75 23.53 25.43
CA ALA A 370 2.79 22.53 25.12
C ALA A 370 3.19 22.56 23.63
N HIS A 371 4.40 22.08 23.31
CA HIS A 371 4.97 22.13 21.95
C HIS A 371 5.10 20.77 21.27
N LYS A 372 4.39 19.75 21.77
CA LYS A 372 4.49 18.40 21.21
C LYS A 372 3.83 18.33 19.85
N VAL A 373 4.58 17.94 18.83
CA VAL A 373 4.07 17.68 17.49
C VAL A 373 4.36 16.24 17.12
N LYS A 374 3.40 15.57 16.49
CA LYS A 374 3.59 14.21 15.95
C LYS A 374 3.17 14.16 14.50
N LEU A 375 4.10 13.82 13.61
CA LEU A 375 3.84 13.60 12.19
C LEU A 375 3.84 12.11 11.91
N ARG A 376 2.84 11.61 11.20
CA ARG A 376 2.75 10.20 10.81
C ARG A 376 3.17 9.98 9.38
N ALA A 377 2.80 10.91 8.51
CA ALA A 377 3.13 10.82 7.10
C ALA A 377 3.15 12.20 6.46
N VAL A 378 3.89 12.31 5.36
CA VAL A 378 3.66 13.33 4.34
C VAL A 378 3.33 12.58 3.05
N THR A 379 2.36 13.07 2.29
CA THR A 379 2.10 12.55 0.94
C THR A 379 2.22 13.71 -0.04
N LEU A 380 2.84 13.49 -1.19
CA LEU A 380 2.84 14.45 -2.29
C LEU A 380 2.02 13.84 -3.40
N ALA A 381 0.94 14.51 -3.77
CA ALA A 381 0.06 14.10 -4.85
C ALA A 381 0.12 15.14 -5.97
N TRP A 382 0.14 14.73 -7.23
CA TRP A 382 0.13 15.68 -8.34
C TRP A 382 -0.69 15.12 -9.50
N GLU A 383 -1.36 16.02 -10.21
CA GLU A 383 -2.13 15.65 -11.38
C GLU A 383 -1.20 15.55 -12.58
N TRP A 384 -1.23 14.39 -13.23
CA TRP A 384 -0.71 14.31 -14.57
C TRP A 384 -1.75 14.92 -15.51
N THR A 385 -1.56 16.19 -15.87
CA THR A 385 -2.32 16.77 -16.98
C THR A 385 -1.84 16.05 -18.23
N ASN A 386 -2.73 15.27 -18.86
CA ASN A 386 -2.43 14.60 -20.11
C ASN A 386 -1.93 15.66 -21.09
N VAL A 387 -0.66 15.54 -21.48
CA VAL A 387 -0.14 16.17 -22.69
C VAL A 387 -0.97 15.59 -23.81
N SER A 388 -1.99 16.31 -24.22
CA SER A 388 -3.08 15.83 -25.09
C SER A 388 -2.63 15.36 -26.47
N ASN A 389 -1.33 15.38 -26.79
CA ASN A 389 -0.75 14.96 -28.06
C ASN A 389 0.57 14.18 -27.96
N ALA A 390 1.02 13.77 -26.77
CA ALA A 390 2.23 12.94 -26.68
C ALA A 390 1.91 11.52 -27.17
N THR A 391 2.24 11.25 -28.43
CA THR A 391 2.25 9.92 -29.02
C THR A 391 3.35 9.11 -28.34
N PHE A 392 3.07 8.57 -27.16
CA PHE A 392 3.95 7.60 -26.52
C PHE A 392 4.20 6.45 -27.51
N HIS A 393 5.46 6.22 -27.88
CA HIS A 393 5.84 5.03 -28.62
C HIS A 393 5.49 3.81 -27.78
N ARG A 394 4.38 3.16 -28.13
CA ARG A 394 3.77 2.07 -27.37
C ARG A 394 4.71 0.87 -27.32
N THR A 395 5.14 0.48 -26.14
CA THR A 395 5.45 -0.93 -25.88
C THR A 395 4.14 -1.70 -25.74
N ARG A 396 4.06 -2.85 -26.44
CA ARG A 396 2.83 -3.61 -26.66
C ARG A 396 2.34 -4.23 -25.34
N PRO A 397 1.07 -4.01 -24.92
CA PRO A 397 0.50 -4.78 -23.83
C PRO A 397 0.24 -6.22 -24.30
N HIS A 398 0.72 -7.20 -23.53
CA HIS A 398 0.43 -8.61 -23.76
C HIS A 398 -1.03 -8.91 -23.38
N ARG A 399 -1.73 -9.70 -24.21
CA ARG A 399 -3.02 -10.28 -23.84
C ARG A 399 -2.79 -11.37 -22.80
N PHE A 400 -3.70 -11.46 -21.84
CA PHE A 400 -3.85 -12.61 -20.97
C PHE A 400 -5.21 -13.25 -21.24
N PRO A 401 -5.32 -14.59 -21.33
CA PRO A 401 -6.63 -15.23 -21.34
C PRO A 401 -7.38 -14.90 -20.03
N ALA A 402 -8.65 -14.51 -20.16
CA ALA A 402 -9.47 -14.02 -19.04
C ALA A 402 -9.80 -15.12 -18.01
N PHE A 403 -9.58 -16.39 -18.34
CA PHE A 403 -9.81 -17.51 -17.44
C PHE A 403 -8.91 -18.67 -17.82
N LEU A 404 -8.03 -19.08 -16.89
CA LEU A 404 -7.33 -20.36 -17.00
C LEU A 404 -7.81 -21.25 -15.85
N GLN A 405 -8.67 -22.23 -16.18
CA GLN A 405 -8.86 -23.37 -15.29
C GLN A 405 -7.63 -24.25 -15.42
N ILE A 406 -6.78 -24.26 -14.40
CA ILE A 406 -5.68 -25.24 -14.33
C ILE A 406 -6.33 -26.60 -14.11
N PRO A 407 -6.19 -27.57 -15.02
CA PRO A 407 -6.73 -28.90 -14.81
C PRO A 407 -6.03 -29.53 -13.61
N ALA A 408 -6.81 -30.06 -12.67
CA ALA A 408 -6.28 -30.88 -11.58
C ALA A 408 -5.60 -32.13 -12.19
N ARG A 409 -4.28 -32.25 -12.03
CA ARG A 409 -3.56 -33.51 -12.23
C ARG A 409 -3.49 -34.28 -10.93
#